data_AF-A0AAV1JZH8-F1
#
_entry.id   AF-A0AAV1JZH8-F1
#
_cell.length_a   1.000
_cell.length_b   1.000
_cell.length_c   1.000
_cell.angle_alpha   90.00
_cell.angle_beta   90.00
_cell.angle_gamma   90.00
#
_symmetry.space_group_name_H-M   'P 1'
#
loop_
_entity.id
_entity.type
_entity.pdbx_description
1 polymer ?
#
loop_
_entity_poly.entity_id
_entity_poly.type
_entity_poly.pdbx_seq_one_letter_code
_entity_poly.pdbx_strand_id
1 'polypeptide(L)'
;MPKEIVTFLNFPEAREYTGYSFRRSSAILLADSGALLTLKRHGGWPSSSVAEEYIYDSLRNKEEISSRITRNIHITFGVKC
;
A
#
# COMPACT_ATOMS: atom_id res chain seq x y z
N MET A 1 18.35 -7.76 8.11
CA MET A 1 17.62 -8.30 6.94
C MET A 1 17.21 -7.24 5.92
N PRO A 2 16.35 -6.23 6.19
CA PRO A 2 15.91 -5.30 5.13
C PRO A 2 17.06 -4.45 4.58
N LYS A 3 17.93 -3.93 5.46
CA LYS A 3 19.14 -3.20 5.09
C LYS A 3 20.11 -4.02 4.23
N GLU A 4 20.31 -5.31 4.54
CA GLU A 4 21.21 -6.17 3.75
C GLU A 4 20.67 -6.39 2.33
N ILE A 5 19.36 -6.64 2.18
CA ILE A 5 18.71 -6.80 0.87
C ILE A 5 18.88 -5.53 0.03
N VAL A 6 18.60 -4.38 0.64
CA VAL A 6 18.64 -3.07 -0.04
C VAL A 6 20.08 -2.66 -0.38
N THR A 7 21.04 -3.00 0.47
CA THR A 7 22.47 -2.82 0.20
C THR A 7 22.93 -3.71 -0.96
N PHE A 8 22.51 -4.97 -0.98
CA PHE A 8 22.80 -5.89 -2.08
C PHE A 8 22.22 -5.40 -3.42
N LEU A 9 21.03 -4.82 -3.39
CA LEU A 9 20.36 -4.24 -4.56
C LEU A 9 20.87 -2.84 -4.93
N ASN A 10 21.86 -2.28 -4.21
CA ASN A 10 22.39 -0.92 -4.40
C ASN A 10 21.33 0.19 -4.40
N PHE A 11 20.31 0.06 -3.56
CA PHE A 11 19.31 1.12 -3.39
C PHE A 11 19.86 2.27 -2.53
N PRO A 12 19.48 3.53 -2.83
CA PRO A 12 19.84 4.67 -2.02
C PRO A 12 19.24 4.57 -0.61
N GLU A 13 19.88 5.22 0.36
CA GLU A 13 19.37 5.35 1.73
C GLU A 13 19.04 4.00 2.42
N ALA A 14 19.86 2.97 2.23
CA ALA A 14 19.66 1.64 2.84
C ALA A 14 19.43 1.65 4.36
N ARG A 15 19.87 2.70 5.06
CA ARG A 15 19.62 2.96 6.49
C ARG A 15 18.15 3.21 6.84
N GLU A 16 17.34 3.71 5.91
CA GLU A 16 15.92 4.01 6.11
C GLU A 16 15.05 2.76 6.04
N TYR A 17 15.56 1.70 5.40
CA TYR A 17 14.90 0.40 5.30
C TYR A 17 15.06 -0.39 6.58
N THR A 18 14.23 -0.03 7.56
CA THR A 18 14.15 -0.67 8.87
C THR A 18 13.15 -1.83 8.86
N GLY A 19 13.16 -2.66 9.91
CA GLY A 19 12.13 -3.69 10.10
C GLY A 19 10.70 -3.12 10.15
N TYR A 20 10.54 -1.86 10.59
CA TYR A 20 9.25 -1.17 10.57
C TYR A 20 8.75 -0.93 9.15
N SER A 21 9.60 -0.42 8.26
CA SER A 21 9.26 -0.20 6.84
C SER A 21 8.86 -1.50 6.13
N PHE A 22 9.55 -2.60 6.46
CA PHE A 22 9.25 -3.92 5.90
C PHE A 22 7.89 -4.45 6.38
N ARG A 23 7.58 -4.34 7.68
CA ARG A 23 6.26 -4.70 8.23
C ARG A 23 5.13 -3.87 7.63
N ARG A 24 5.33 -2.55 7.51
CA ARG A 24 4.36 -1.64 6.86
C ARG A 24 4.09 -2.05 5.42
N SER A 25 5.15 -2.31 4.65
CA SER A 25 5.03 -2.73 3.25
C SER A 25 4.28 -4.06 3.12
N SER A 26 4.58 -5.03 4.00
CA SER A 26 3.87 -6.32 4.05
C SER A 26 2.38 -6.16 4.42
N ALA A 27 2.06 -5.29 5.38
CA ALA A 27 0.68 -4.98 5.75
C ALA A 27 -0.10 -4.33 4.59
N ILE A 28 0.52 -3.40 3.84
CA ILE A 28 -0.08 -2.78 2.66
C ILE A 28 -0.40 -3.83 1.59
N LEU A 29 0.54 -4.72 1.27
CA LEU A 29 0.32 -5.80 0.30
C LEU A 29 -0.84 -6.71 0.70
N LEU A 30 -0.97 -7.02 1.98
CA LEU A 30 -2.10 -7.80 2.50
C LEU A 30 -3.41 -7.01 2.46
N ALA A 31 -3.38 -5.71 2.73
CA ALA A 31 -4.56 -4.85 2.64
C ALA A 31 -5.09 -4.75 1.20
N ASP A 32 -4.19 -4.67 0.21
CA ASP A 32 -4.55 -4.65 -1.21
C ASP A 32 -5.28 -5.94 -1.65
N SER A 33 -5.01 -7.06 -0.98
CA SER A 33 -5.72 -8.34 -1.20
C SER A 33 -7.13 -8.40 -0.56
N GLY A 34 -7.47 -7.46 0.32
CA GLY A 34 -8.75 -7.42 1.04
C GLY A 34 -8.89 -8.46 2.17
N ALA A 35 -7.83 -9.19 2.52
CA ALA A 35 -7.87 -10.26 3.51
C ALA A 35 -7.76 -9.73 4.97
N LEU A 36 -8.86 -9.19 5.52
CA LEU A 36 -8.91 -8.56 6.85
C LEU A 36 -8.34 -9.44 7.99
N LEU A 37 -8.79 -10.70 8.10
CA LEU A 37 -8.36 -11.59 9.18
C LEU A 37 -6.87 -11.93 9.08
N THR A 38 -6.38 -12.17 7.86
CA THR A 38 -4.96 -12.45 7.59
C THR A 38 -4.11 -11.22 7.93
N LEU A 39 -4.55 -10.04 7.50
CA LEU A 39 -3.89 -8.77 7.79
C LEU A 39 -3.84 -8.49 9.30
N LYS A 40 -4.94 -8.69 10.02
CA LYS A 40 -4.99 -8.53 11.48
C LYS A 40 -4.02 -9.48 12.20
N ARG A 41 -4.01 -10.75 11.81
CA ARG A 41 -3.07 -11.76 12.35
C ARG A 41 -1.62 -11.41 12.03
N HIS A 42 -1.36 -10.96 10.80
CA HIS A 42 -0.02 -10.56 10.36
C HIS A 42 0.50 -9.34 11.15
N GLY A 43 -0.34 -8.34 11.38
CA GLY A 43 0.00 -7.15 12.15
C GLY A 43 0.08 -7.40 13.66
N GLY A 44 -0.48 -8.52 14.15
CA GLY A 44 -0.56 -8.82 15.58
C GLY A 44 -1.44 -7.84 16.35
N TRP A 45 -2.43 -7.22 15.69
CA TRP A 45 -3.24 -6.17 16.30
C TRP A 45 -4.41 -6.74 17.12
N PRO A 46 -4.65 -6.22 18.33
CA PRO A 46 -5.74 -6.70 19.19
C PRO A 46 -7.13 -6.31 18.62
N SER A 47 -7.26 -5.06 18.15
CA SER A 47 -8.45 -4.58 17.45
C SER A 47 -8.34 -4.80 15.94
N SER A 48 -9.49 -4.93 15.27
CA SER A 48 -9.56 -4.93 13.81
C SER A 48 -9.40 -3.52 13.22
N SER A 49 -9.59 -2.46 14.02
CA SER A 49 -9.58 -1.07 13.54
C SER A 49 -8.31 -0.69 12.78
N VAL A 50 -7.14 -1.16 13.24
CA VAL A 50 -5.88 -0.89 12.55
C VAL A 50 -5.84 -1.61 11.19
N ALA A 51 -6.29 -2.86 11.11
CA ALA A 51 -6.35 -3.60 9.85
C ALA A 51 -7.39 -3.00 8.88
N GLU A 52 -8.51 -2.53 9.41
CA GLU A 52 -9.56 -1.84 8.66
C GLU A 52 -9.03 -0.52 8.07
N GLU A 53 -8.24 0.26 8.82
CA GLU A 53 -7.60 1.48 8.34
C GLU A 53 -6.71 1.21 7.13
N TYR A 54 -5.85 0.19 7.17
CA TYR A 54 -5.03 -0.20 6.01
C TYR A 54 -5.88 -0.56 4.78
N ILE A 55 -7.00 -1.27 4.97
CA ILE A 55 -7.91 -1.62 3.86
C ILE A 55 -8.61 -0.38 3.33
N TYR A 56 -9.06 0.52 4.20
CA TYR A 56 -9.68 1.77 3.83
C TYR A 56 -8.73 2.64 3.02
N ASP A 57 -7.48 2.79 3.47
CA ASP A 57 -6.44 3.52 2.74
C ASP A 57 -6.15 2.90 1.36
N SER A 58 -6.11 1.56 1.27
CA SER A 58 -5.96 0.85 -0.01
C SER A 58 -7.12 1.16 -0.96
N LEU A 59 -8.37 1.10 -0.47
CA LEU A 59 -9.56 1.41 -1.27
C LEU A 59 -9.58 2.86 -1.75
N ARG A 60 -9.31 3.80 -0.83
CA ARG A 60 -9.23 5.22 -1.14
C ARG A 60 -8.16 5.50 -2.19
N ASN A 61 -6.97 4.92 -2.06
CA ASN A 61 -5.89 5.10 -3.03
C ASN A 61 -6.27 4.55 -4.41
N LYS A 62 -6.94 3.39 -4.47
CA LYS A 62 -7.46 2.84 -5.73
C LYS A 62 -8.50 3.76 -6.37
N GLU A 63 -9.40 4.33 -5.58
CA GLU A 63 -10.41 5.29 -6.06
C GLU A 63 -9.78 6.58 -6.59
N GLU A 64 -8.81 7.15 -5.86
CA GLU A 64 -8.09 8.35 -6.26
C GLU A 64 -7.33 8.13 -7.58
N ILE A 65 -6.63 6.99 -7.72
CA ILE A 65 -5.92 6.62 -8.95
C ILE A 65 -6.89 6.43 -10.10
N SER A 66 -7.99 5.68 -9.90
CA SER A 66 -9.03 5.47 -10.92
C SER A 66 -9.63 6.78 -11.40
N SER A 67 -9.93 7.70 -10.47
CA SER A 67 -10.46 9.03 -10.77
C SER A 67 -9.48 9.87 -11.58
N ARG A 68 -8.18 9.83 -11.25
CA ARG A 68 -7.13 10.53 -11.99
C ARG A 68 -6.98 10.00 -13.41
N ILE A 69 -6.97 8.68 -13.59
CA ILE A 69 -6.89 8.03 -14.90
C ILE A 69 -8.10 8.43 -15.76
N THR A 70 -9.30 8.26 -15.20
CA THR A 70 -10.56 8.58 -15.89
C THR A 70 -10.60 10.05 -16.33
N ARG A 71 -10.27 10.98 -15.41
CA ARG A 71 -10.20 12.42 -15.72
C ARG A 71 -9.21 12.71 -16.84
N ASN A 72 -8.01 12.12 -16.81
CA ASN A 72 -6.99 12.34 -17.84
C ASN A 72 -7.44 11.80 -19.21
N ILE A 73 -8.14 10.67 -19.24
CA ILE A 73 -8.73 10.12 -20.47
C ILE A 73 -9.80 11.07 -21.02
N HIS A 74 -10.75 11.55 -20.18
CA HIS A 74 -11.76 12.50 -20.62
C HIS A 74 -11.16 13.80 -21.18
N ILE A 75 -10.11 14.33 -20.53
CA ILE A 75 -9.40 15.53 -21.01
C ILE A 75 -8.71 15.24 -22.35
N THR A 76 -8.06 14.09 -22.50
CA THR A 76 -7.25 13.76 -23.69
C THR A 76 -8.12 13.42 -24.90
N PHE A 77 -9.24 12.72 -24.69
CA PHE A 77 -10.10 12.23 -25.77
C PHE A 77 -11.37 13.05 -25.98
N GLY A 78 -11.61 14.11 -25.19
CA GLY A 78 -12.70 15.05 -25.42
C GLY A 78 -14.10 14.41 -25.46
N VAL A 79 -14.30 13.25 -24.80
CA VAL A 79 -15.59 12.58 -24.76
C VAL A 79 -16.49 13.35 -23.79
N LYS A 80 -17.30 14.24 -24.33
CA LYS A 80 -18.42 14.88 -23.64
C LYS A 80 -19.58 13.88 -23.62
N CYS A 81 -19.98 13.47 -22.42
CA CYS A 81 -21.26 12.80 -22.21
C CYS A 81 -22.41 13.78 -22.48
#